data_AF-A0AAU1EMW1-F1
#
_entry.id   AF-A0AAU1EMW1-F1
#
_cell.length_a   1.000
_cell.length_b   1.000
_cell.length_c   1.000
_cell.angle_alpha   90.00
_cell.angle_beta   90.00
_cell.angle_gamma   90.00
#
_symmetry.space_group_name_H-M   'P 1'
#
loop_
_entity.id
_entity.type
_entity.pdbx_description
1 polymer ?
#
loop_
_entity_poly.entity_id
_entity_poly.type
_entity_poly.pdbx_seq_one_letter_code
_entity_poly.pdbx_strand_id
1 'polypeptide(L)'
;MNRTEALDVVKEAIARVIPDADFAALGLDDAFRDALEMDSLDFLSFVETLSERTGIRIDDEDTVHLTTLSGSAGFLVDRTENGDLR
;
A
#
# COMPACT_ATOMS: atom_id res chain seq x y z
N MET A 1 10.63 -0.15 -10.11
CA MET A 1 10.42 0.54 -8.83
C MET A 1 11.32 -0.11 -7.81
N ASN A 2 12.09 0.65 -7.03
CA ASN A 2 12.87 0.12 -5.92
C ASN A 2 12.06 0.16 -4.61
N ARG A 3 12.56 -0.51 -3.55
CA ARG A 3 11.82 -0.63 -2.27
C ARG A 3 11.53 0.72 -1.60
N THR A 4 12.44 1.70 -1.71
CA THR A 4 12.24 3.02 -1.12
C THR A 4 11.13 3.77 -1.85
N GLU A 5 11.15 3.77 -3.19
CA GLU A 5 10.09 4.35 -4.01
C GLU A 5 8.73 3.69 -3.71
N ALA A 6 8.71 2.36 -3.56
CA ALA A 6 7.50 1.62 -3.24
C ALA A 6 6.93 2.02 -1.86
N LEU A 7 7.78 2.18 -0.85
CA LEU A 7 7.35 2.63 0.48
C LEU A 7 6.77 4.05 0.43
N ASP A 8 7.38 4.96 -0.33
CA ASP A 8 6.90 6.33 -0.45
C ASP A 8 5.53 6.36 -1.14
N VAL A 9 5.36 5.59 -2.23
CA VAL A 9 4.06 5.48 -2.92
C VAL A 9 2.96 4.93 -2.03
N VAL A 10 3.26 3.90 -1.22
CA VAL A 10 2.31 3.32 -0.26
C VAL A 10 1.91 4.35 0.79
N LYS A 11 2.87 5.05 1.39
CA LYS A 11 2.58 6.09 2.41
C LYS A 11 1.73 7.23 1.84
N GLU A 12 2.06 7.69 0.64
CA GLU A 12 1.27 8.72 -0.04
C GLU A 12 -0.15 8.25 -0.39
N ALA A 13 -0.33 6.98 -0.77
CA ALA A 13 -1.66 6.40 -1.01
C ALA A 13 -2.47 6.33 0.29
N ILE A 14 -1.85 5.92 1.39
CA ILE A 14 -2.49 5.93 2.72
C ILE A 14 -2.85 7.35 3.14
N ALA A 15 -1.95 8.32 2.97
CA ALA A 15 -2.18 9.72 3.33
C ALA A 15 -3.34 10.38 2.54
N ARG A 16 -3.71 9.81 1.38
CA ARG A 16 -4.87 10.24 0.60
C ARG A 16 -6.19 9.87 1.28
N VAL A 17 -6.22 8.73 1.96
CA VAL A 17 -7.40 8.16 2.61
C VAL A 17 -7.46 8.59 4.08
N ILE A 18 -6.31 8.54 4.76
CA ILE A 18 -6.13 8.92 6.16
C ILE A 18 -5.08 10.05 6.22
N PRO A 19 -5.49 11.32 6.04
CA PRO A 19 -4.57 12.46 6.03
C PRO A 19 -3.78 12.65 7.32
N ASP A 20 -4.32 12.18 8.44
CA ASP A 20 -3.75 12.31 9.78
C ASP A 20 -2.92 11.06 10.20
N ALA A 21 -2.58 10.18 9.25
CA ALA A 21 -1.80 8.98 9.52
C ALA A 21 -0.38 9.30 10.05
N ASP A 22 -0.03 8.74 11.22
CA ASP A 22 1.30 8.88 11.80
C ASP A 22 2.27 7.81 11.29
N PHE A 23 2.94 8.11 10.17
CA PHE A 23 3.95 7.23 9.60
C PHE A 23 5.26 7.16 10.39
N ALA A 24 5.47 8.03 11.39
CA ALA A 24 6.64 7.96 12.26
C ALA A 24 6.45 6.90 13.36
N ALA A 25 5.20 6.68 13.78
CA ALA A 25 4.83 5.63 14.72
C ALA A 25 4.56 4.26 14.04
N LEU A 26 4.31 4.25 12.73
CA LEU A 26 4.02 3.03 11.95
C LEU A 26 5.29 2.22 11.64
N GLY A 27 5.41 1.04 12.23
CA GLY A 27 6.44 0.05 11.89
C GLY A 27 6.24 -0.57 10.52
N LEU A 28 7.30 -1.20 9.98
CA LEU A 28 7.25 -1.79 8.64
C LEU A 28 6.27 -2.97 8.55
N ASP A 29 6.13 -3.75 9.61
CA ASP A 29 5.30 -4.95 9.68
C ASP A 29 4.02 -4.74 10.51
N ASP A 30 3.73 -3.50 10.89
CA ASP A 30 2.52 -3.15 11.63
C ASP A 30 1.30 -3.18 10.69
N ALA A 31 0.22 -3.79 11.18
CA ALA A 31 -1.03 -3.88 10.43
C ALA A 31 -1.71 -2.51 10.34
N PHE A 32 -2.02 -2.05 9.13
CA PHE A 32 -2.63 -0.73 8.92
C PHE A 32 -3.96 -0.55 9.66
N ARG A 33 -4.76 -1.62 9.76
CA ARG A 33 -6.05 -1.59 10.47
C ARG A 33 -5.89 -1.26 11.95
N ASP A 34 -4.85 -1.80 12.58
CA ASP A 34 -4.62 -1.62 14.01
C ASP A 34 -3.83 -0.34 14.28
N ALA A 35 -2.79 -0.07 13.47
CA ALA A 35 -1.87 1.05 13.70
C ALA A 35 -2.41 2.40 13.23
N LEU A 36 -3.26 2.42 12.19
CA LEU A 36 -3.83 3.65 11.61
C LEU A 36 -5.35 3.73 11.80
N GLU A 37 -5.93 2.81 12.57
CA GLU A 37 -7.39 2.67 12.73
C GLU A 37 -8.14 2.55 11.39
N MET A 38 -7.47 2.00 10.37
CA MET A 38 -7.98 1.91 9.01
C MET A 38 -9.16 0.93 8.92
N ASP A 39 -10.33 1.47 8.55
CA ASP A 39 -11.54 0.67 8.39
C ASP A 39 -11.60 -0.07 7.04
N SER A 40 -12.69 -0.81 6.77
CA SER A 40 -12.82 -1.57 5.52
C SER A 40 -12.95 -0.69 4.28
N LEU A 41 -13.60 0.46 4.40
CA LEU A 41 -13.82 1.40 3.29
C LEU A 41 -12.55 2.20 2.99
N ASP A 42 -11.82 2.57 4.04
CA ASP A 42 -10.51 3.21 3.92
C ASP A 42 -9.52 2.27 3.24
N PHE A 43 -9.49 1.00 3.66
CA PHE A 43 -8.62 0.00 3.05
C PHE A 43 -8.92 -0.20 1.56
N LEU A 44 -10.20 -0.29 1.18
CA LEU A 44 -10.59 -0.41 -0.23
C LEU A 44 -10.16 0.84 -1.02
N SER A 45 -10.39 2.03 -0.47
CA SER A 45 -9.98 3.30 -1.09
C SER A 45 -8.46 3.41 -1.23
N PHE A 46 -7.70 2.86 -0.27
CA PHE A 46 -6.24 2.78 -0.31
C PHE A 46 -5.78 1.87 -1.45
N VAL A 47 -6.38 0.67 -1.58
CA VAL A 47 -6.06 -0.28 -2.65
C VAL A 47 -6.36 0.32 -4.03
N GLU A 48 -7.52 0.95 -4.20
CA GLU A 48 -7.90 1.64 -5.43
C GLU A 48 -6.91 2.77 -5.76
N THR A 49 -6.61 3.62 -4.78
CA THR A 49 -5.62 4.71 -4.96
C THR A 49 -4.24 4.16 -5.32
N LEU A 50 -3.82 3.05 -4.70
CA LEU A 50 -2.53 2.44 -4.96
C LEU A 50 -2.46 1.88 -6.40
N SER A 51 -3.50 1.19 -6.83
CA SER A 51 -3.66 0.67 -8.19
C SER A 51 -3.61 1.80 -9.22
N GLU A 52 -4.40 2.86 -9.05
CA GLU A 52 -4.44 4.00 -9.97
C GLU A 52 -3.09 4.72 -10.10
N ARG A 53 -2.38 4.90 -8.99
CA ARG A 53 -1.10 5.61 -8.97
C ARG A 53 0.04 4.82 -9.60
N THR A 54 0.02 3.51 -9.42
CA THR A 54 1.10 2.62 -9.89
C THR A 54 0.80 2.02 -11.25
N GLY A 55 -0.46 2.01 -11.68
CA GLY A 55 -0.94 1.29 -12.85
C GLY A 55 -0.96 -0.23 -12.65
N ILE A 56 -0.67 -0.72 -11.44
CA ILE A 56 -0.65 -2.15 -11.12
C ILE A 56 -2.07 -2.61 -10.82
N ARG A 57 -2.51 -3.64 -11.53
CA ARG A 57 -3.73 -4.36 -11.18
C ARG A 57 -3.56 -5.11 -9.86
N ILE A 58 -4.47 -4.85 -8.92
CA ILE A 58 -4.56 -5.51 -7.61
C ILE A 58 -5.90 -6.25 -7.61
N ASP A 59 -5.87 -7.58 -7.54
CA ASP A 59 -7.07 -8.40 -7.39
C ASP A 59 -7.36 -8.67 -5.89
N ASP A 60 -8.56 -9.14 -5.56
CA ASP A 60 -8.99 -9.35 -4.16
C ASP A 60 -8.02 -10.24 -3.37
N GLU A 61 -7.45 -11.26 -4.04
CA GLU A 61 -6.49 -12.20 -3.46
C GLU A 61 -5.16 -11.52 -3.09
N ASP A 62 -4.78 -10.45 -3.79
CA ASP A 62 -3.53 -9.72 -3.54
C ASP A 62 -3.61 -8.82 -2.31
N THR A 63 -4.82 -8.42 -1.92
CA THR A 63 -5.05 -7.45 -0.83
C THR A 63 -4.46 -7.90 0.50
N VAL A 64 -4.29 -9.21 0.71
CA VAL A 64 -3.64 -9.77 1.90
C VAL A 64 -2.19 -9.31 2.05
N HIS A 65 -1.51 -9.01 0.94
CA HIS A 65 -0.14 -8.50 0.92
C HIS A 65 -0.07 -7.00 1.22
N LEU A 66 -1.19 -6.29 1.15
CA LEU A 66 -1.27 -4.83 1.28
C LEU A 66 -1.64 -4.37 2.70
N THR A 67 -1.41 -5.23 3.69
CA THR A 67 -1.83 -4.99 5.08
C THR A 67 -0.76 -4.29 5.93
N THR A 68 0.48 -4.24 5.44
CA THR A 68 1.66 -3.65 6.11
C THR A 68 2.52 -2.89 5.10
N LEU A 69 3.40 -2.00 5.58
CA LEU A 69 4.31 -1.25 4.70
C LEU A 69 5.28 -2.19 3.98
N SER A 70 5.83 -3.16 4.71
CA SER A 70 6.77 -4.16 4.22
C SER A 70 6.15 -5.04 3.15
N GLY A 71 4.94 -5.55 3.39
CA GLY A 71 4.19 -6.37 2.45
C GLY A 71 3.82 -5.58 1.19
N SER A 72 3.26 -4.38 1.36
CA SER A 72 2.84 -3.54 0.23
C SER A 72 4.02 -3.15 -0.65
N ALA A 73 5.15 -2.72 -0.05
CA ALA A 73 6.34 -2.38 -0.81
C ALA A 73 6.94 -3.60 -1.52
N GLY A 74 6.94 -4.78 -0.88
CA GLY A 74 7.38 -6.03 -1.49
C GLY A 74 6.53 -6.41 -2.70
N PHE A 75 5.21 -6.31 -2.57
CA PHE A 75 4.26 -6.57 -3.65
C PHE A 75 4.51 -5.64 -4.85
N LEU A 76 4.66 -4.34 -4.63
CA LEU A 76 4.88 -3.37 -5.70
C LEU A 76 6.21 -3.59 -6.43
N VAL A 77 7.28 -3.91 -5.70
CA VAL A 77 8.59 -4.21 -6.29
C VAL A 77 8.47 -5.46 -7.17
N ASP A 78 7.91 -6.55 -6.64
CA ASP A 78 7.75 -7.81 -7.37
C ASP A 78 6.91 -7.62 -8.65
N ARG A 79 5.78 -6.91 -8.54
CA ARG A 79 4.91 -6.66 -9.71
C ARG A 79 5.56 -5.79 -10.77
N THR A 80 6.36 -4.82 -10.36
CA THR A 80 7.10 -3.95 -11.30
C THR A 80 8.22 -4.71 -11.99
N GLU A 81 8.89 -5.63 -11.30
CA GLU A 81 9.93 -6.49 -11.90
C GLU A 81 9.33 -7.54 -12.85
N ASN A 82 8.14 -8.05 -12.53
CA ASN A 82 7.42 -9.03 -13.34
C ASN A 82 6.68 -8.41 -14.56
N GLY A 83 6.78 -7.10 -14.77
CA GLY A 83 6.41 -6.43 -16.02
C GLY A 83 4.91 -6.25 -16.26
N ASP A 84 4.08 -6.30 -15.21
CA ASP A 84 2.62 -6.13 -15.31
C ASP A 84 2.19 -4.65 -15.34
N LEU A 85 2.96 -3.84 -16.07
CA LEU A 85 2.66 -2.43 -16.39
C LEU A 85 2.02 -2.30 -17.79
N ARG A 86 1.30 -3.34 -18.24
CA ARG A 86 0.82 -3.45 -19.62
C ARG A 86 -0.55 -2.83 -19.86
#